data_AF-A0A0T6AG81-F1
#
_entry.id   AF-A0A0T6AG81-F1
#
_cell.length_a   1.000
_cell.length_b   1.000
_cell.length_c   1.000
_cell.angle_alpha   90.00
_cell.angle_beta   90.00
_cell.angle_gamma   90.00
#
_symmetry.space_group_name_H-M   'P 1'
#
loop_
_entity.id
_entity.type
_entity.pdbx_description
1 polymer ?
#
loop_
_entity_poly.entity_id
_entity_poly.type
_entity_poly.pdbx_seq_one_letter_code
_entity_poly.pdbx_strand_id
1 'polypeptide(L)'
;MPPGEGMTKAISEKVQIETEFGPLWSGGDSVSIGDRIYTMIEMKRALDLEAADVVGIDLHALPEGLFAFRFYDGDDRRIVVFMLDSELNIVRELRAHIAEWLEEEYYKSGIEAFLADRIVGMLHRKVKGEGG
;
A
#
# COMPACT_ATOMS: atom_id res chain seq x y z
N MET A 1 4.25 -45.37 -4.84
CA MET A 1 4.83 -44.12 -4.28
C MET A 1 3.89 -42.99 -4.70
N PRO A 2 3.20 -42.29 -3.78
CA PRO A 2 2.29 -41.21 -4.17
C PRO A 2 3.10 -39.93 -4.46
N PRO A 3 2.77 -39.16 -5.52
CA PRO A 3 3.37 -37.85 -5.73
C PRO A 3 2.45 -36.76 -5.17
N GLY A 4 3.02 -35.93 -4.29
CA GLY A 4 2.67 -34.51 -4.18
C GLY A 4 1.71 -34.15 -3.06
N GLU A 5 2.26 -34.05 -1.84
CA GLU A 5 1.73 -33.16 -0.80
C GLU A 5 1.48 -31.77 -1.39
N GLY A 6 0.30 -31.22 -1.09
CA GLY A 6 -0.15 -29.94 -1.61
C GLY A 6 0.85 -28.83 -1.31
N MET A 7 1.39 -28.21 -2.36
CA MET A 7 1.98 -26.88 -2.25
C MET A 7 0.86 -25.94 -1.81
N THR A 8 0.84 -25.58 -0.53
CA THR A 8 0.09 -24.42 -0.07
C THR A 8 0.69 -23.24 -0.82
N LYS A 9 0.00 -22.75 -1.86
CA LYS A 9 0.43 -21.58 -2.61
C LYS A 9 0.59 -20.45 -1.59
N ALA A 10 1.82 -19.93 -1.45
CA ALA A 10 2.07 -18.80 -0.56
C ALA A 10 1.05 -17.70 -0.90
N ILE A 11 0.35 -17.20 0.13
CA ILE A 11 -0.61 -16.10 -0.03
C ILE A 11 0.17 -14.91 -0.57
N SER A 12 -0.24 -14.33 -1.71
CA SER A 12 0.48 -13.19 -2.28
C SER A 12 0.43 -11.99 -1.35
N GLU A 13 1.44 -11.13 -1.41
CA GLU A 13 1.51 -9.94 -0.55
C GLU A 13 0.29 -9.03 -0.75
N LYS A 14 -0.27 -8.95 -1.97
CA LYS A 14 -1.55 -8.24 -2.22
C LYS A 14 -2.69 -8.79 -1.37
N VAL A 15 -2.84 -10.11 -1.30
CA VAL A 15 -3.88 -10.75 -0.48
C VAL A 15 -3.61 -10.55 1.01
N GLN A 16 -2.36 -10.57 1.45
CA GLN A 16 -2.01 -10.26 2.84
C GLN A 16 -2.37 -8.81 3.19
N ILE A 17 -2.01 -7.85 2.34
CA ILE A 17 -2.33 -6.43 2.51
C ILE A 17 -3.85 -6.22 2.61
N GLU A 18 -4.63 -6.82 1.71
CA GLU A 18 -6.09 -6.68 1.73
C GLU A 18 -6.73 -7.35 2.95
N THR A 19 -6.18 -8.47 3.41
CA THR A 19 -6.69 -9.21 4.58
C THR A 19 -6.40 -8.47 5.88
N GLU A 20 -5.20 -7.90 6.02
CA GLU A 20 -4.75 -7.27 7.26
C GLU A 20 -5.23 -5.81 7.41
N PHE A 21 -5.32 -5.06 6.30
CA PHE A 21 -5.61 -3.61 6.32
C PHE A 21 -6.91 -3.24 5.57
N GLY A 22 -7.60 -4.21 4.99
CA GLY A 22 -8.79 -3.99 4.18
C GLY A 22 -8.47 -3.37 2.79
N PRO A 23 -9.52 -2.97 2.04
CA PRO A 23 -9.36 -2.34 0.72
C PRO A 23 -8.46 -1.11 0.78
N LEU A 24 -7.74 -0.78 -0.30
CA LEU A 24 -6.99 0.48 -0.37
C LEU A 24 -7.94 1.68 -0.17
N TRP A 25 -7.44 2.75 0.48
CA TRP A 25 -8.23 3.93 0.89
C TRP A 25 -9.33 3.65 1.92
N SER A 26 -9.25 2.55 2.67
CA SER A 26 -10.13 2.26 3.81
C SER A 26 -9.67 2.96 5.11
N GLY A 27 -8.40 3.36 5.18
CA GLY A 27 -7.82 4.04 6.33
C GLY A 27 -8.12 5.55 6.37
N GLY A 28 -7.51 6.24 7.33
CA GLY A 28 -7.59 7.70 7.48
C GLY A 28 -6.53 8.44 6.66
N ASP A 29 -6.65 9.78 6.63
CA ASP A 29 -5.65 10.71 6.10
C ASP A 29 -4.62 11.16 7.14
N SER A 30 -4.81 10.72 8.39
CA SER A 30 -4.01 11.06 9.54
C SER A 30 -4.10 9.98 10.61
N VAL A 31 -3.09 9.93 11.48
CA VAL A 31 -3.06 9.03 12.64
C VAL A 31 -2.41 9.70 13.84
N SER A 32 -2.92 9.42 15.04
CA SER A 32 -2.34 9.91 16.29
C SER A 32 -1.32 8.92 16.83
N ILE A 33 -0.08 9.37 17.03
CA ILE A 33 1.03 8.59 17.60
C ILE A 33 1.54 9.36 18.82
N GLY A 34 1.26 8.83 20.01
CA GLY A 34 1.45 9.57 21.27
C GLY A 34 0.63 10.86 21.26
N ASP A 35 1.28 11.99 21.57
CA ASP A 35 0.65 13.32 21.61
C ASP A 35 0.69 14.07 20.27
N ARG A 36 1.13 13.41 19.19
CA ARG A 36 1.24 14.01 17.85
C ARG A 36 0.27 13.39 16.87
N ILE A 37 -0.27 14.23 16.00
CA ILE A 37 -1.02 13.80 14.82
C ILE A 37 -0.07 13.85 13.64
N TYR A 38 -0.01 12.76 12.89
CA TYR A 38 0.71 12.67 11.64
C TYR A 38 -0.28 12.58 10.50
N THR A 39 -0.32 13.61 9.65
CA THR A 39 -0.94 13.54 8.32
C THR A 39 -0.07 12.73 7.36
N MET A 40 -0.62 12.36 6.18
CA MET A 40 0.16 11.72 5.12
C MET A 40 1.47 12.45 4.77
N ILE A 41 1.42 13.79 4.69
CA ILE A 41 2.59 14.62 4.36
C ILE A 41 3.63 14.56 5.48
N GLU A 42 3.18 14.63 6.74
CA GLU A 42 4.08 14.53 7.89
C GLU A 42 4.68 13.14 8.03
N MET A 43 3.91 12.08 7.75
CA MET A 43 4.42 10.71 7.75
C MET A 43 5.48 10.50 6.67
N LYS A 44 5.25 10.98 5.44
CA LYS A 44 6.25 10.94 4.37
C LYS A 44 7.55 11.64 4.79
N ARG A 45 7.45 12.83 5.38
CA ARG A 45 8.62 13.58 5.88
C ARG A 45 9.36 12.85 6.98
N ALA A 46 8.63 12.29 7.94
CA ALA A 46 9.24 11.59 9.07
C ALA A 46 10.01 10.32 8.65
N LEU A 47 9.64 9.73 7.52
CA LEU A 47 10.25 8.52 6.95
C LEU A 47 11.20 8.79 5.78
N ASP A 48 11.51 10.07 5.49
CA ASP A 48 12.35 10.49 4.35
C ASP A 48 11.83 10.01 2.96
N LEU A 49 10.51 10.01 2.79
CA LEU A 49 9.80 9.55 1.59
C LEU A 49 9.26 10.71 0.75
N GLU A 50 9.99 11.82 0.61
CA GLU A 50 9.48 13.04 -0.02
C GLU A 50 9.47 13.06 -1.55
N ALA A 51 9.95 11.99 -2.21
CA ALA A 51 9.93 11.87 -3.65
C ALA A 51 8.51 12.06 -4.24
N ALA A 52 8.45 12.66 -5.43
CA ALA A 52 7.19 13.08 -6.06
C ALA A 52 6.33 11.89 -6.52
N ASP A 53 6.97 10.77 -6.82
CA ASP A 53 6.36 9.52 -7.26
C ASP A 53 6.03 8.56 -6.09
N VAL A 54 6.36 8.95 -4.86
CA VAL A 54 5.79 8.33 -3.65
C VAL A 54 4.42 8.92 -3.38
N VAL A 55 3.36 8.15 -3.57
CA VAL A 55 1.99 8.62 -3.40
C VAL A 55 1.33 7.97 -2.19
N GLY A 56 0.99 8.77 -1.18
CA GLY A 56 0.29 8.28 0.00
C GLY A 56 -1.10 7.74 -0.32
N ILE A 57 -1.48 6.61 0.27
CA ILE A 57 -2.79 5.96 0.09
C ILE A 57 -3.66 6.20 1.33
N ASP A 58 -3.25 5.66 2.48
CA ASP A 58 -3.94 5.86 3.77
C ASP A 58 -3.08 5.48 4.98
N LEU A 59 -3.59 5.79 6.17
CA LEU A 59 -3.01 5.50 7.48
C LEU A 59 -3.98 4.68 8.34
N HIS A 60 -3.43 3.78 9.14
CA HIS A 60 -4.17 2.94 10.08
C HIS A 60 -3.56 3.02 11.47
N ALA A 61 -4.41 3.16 12.49
CA ALA A 61 -4.06 2.80 13.86
C ALA A 61 -4.33 1.31 14.07
N LEU A 62 -3.35 0.58 14.54
CA LEU A 62 -3.42 -0.86 14.79
C LEU A 62 -3.39 -1.15 16.29
N PRO A 63 -3.71 -2.39 16.72
CA PRO A 63 -3.52 -2.81 18.10
C PRO A 63 -2.07 -2.63 18.59
N GLU A 64 -1.90 -2.63 19.91
CA GLU A 64 -0.58 -2.61 20.57
C GLU A 64 0.27 -1.36 20.29
N GLY A 65 -0.36 -0.27 19.84
CA GLY A 65 0.35 0.98 19.53
C GLY A 65 1.18 0.89 18.26
N LEU A 66 0.83 -0.03 17.36
CA LEU A 66 1.36 -0.09 16.00
C LEU A 66 0.52 0.79 15.07
N PHE A 67 1.13 1.18 13.96
CA PHE A 67 0.51 1.98 12.92
C PHE A 67 0.87 1.40 11.57
N ALA A 68 0.02 1.55 10.57
CA ALA A 68 0.38 1.26 9.19
C ALA A 68 0.26 2.49 8.30
N PHE A 69 1.27 2.68 7.46
CA PHE A 69 1.27 3.66 6.39
C PHE A 69 1.30 2.92 5.06
N ARG A 70 0.25 3.08 4.25
CA ARG A 70 0.19 2.56 2.89
C ARG A 70 0.50 3.65 1.90
N PHE A 71 1.40 3.36 0.97
CA PHE A 71 1.75 4.26 -0.11
C PHE A 71 2.11 3.47 -1.37
N TYR A 72 2.08 4.17 -2.50
CA TYR A 72 2.61 3.70 -3.75
C TYR A 72 4.06 4.19 -3.90
N ASP A 73 4.96 3.26 -4.20
CA ASP A 73 6.35 3.51 -4.57
C ASP A 73 6.45 3.47 -6.11
N GLY A 74 6.77 4.61 -6.72
CA GLY A 74 6.84 4.79 -8.16
C GLY A 74 8.04 4.12 -8.83
N ASP A 75 9.17 4.03 -8.15
CA ASP A 75 10.39 3.41 -8.67
C ASP A 75 10.16 1.91 -8.92
N ASP A 76 9.56 1.24 -7.94
CA ASP A 76 9.27 -0.19 -8.00
C ASP A 76 7.86 -0.53 -8.53
N ARG A 77 6.99 0.47 -8.69
CA ARG A 77 5.57 0.34 -9.01
C ARG A 77 4.82 -0.59 -8.04
N ARG A 78 5.09 -0.43 -6.74
CA ARG A 78 4.53 -1.28 -5.69
C ARG A 78 3.64 -0.49 -4.76
N ILE A 79 2.62 -1.15 -4.25
CA ILE A 79 1.94 -0.74 -3.04
C ILE A 79 2.76 -1.27 -1.87
N VAL A 80 3.23 -0.37 -1.03
CA VAL A 80 4.06 -0.65 0.14
C VAL A 80 3.25 -0.37 1.39
N VAL A 81 3.38 -1.26 2.37
CA VAL A 81 2.86 -1.04 3.72
C VAL A 81 4.02 -1.08 4.69
N PHE A 82 4.28 0.04 5.36
CA PHE A 82 5.14 0.07 6.53
C PHE A 82 4.28 -0.06 7.77
N MET A 83 4.57 -1.08 8.58
CA MET A 83 4.10 -1.16 9.96
C MET A 83 5.13 -0.51 10.85
N LEU A 84 4.68 0.40 11.70
CA LEU A 84 5.51 1.28 12.51
C LEU A 84 5.17 1.10 13.99
N ASP A 85 6.17 1.17 14.86
CA ASP A 85 5.94 1.39 16.28
C ASP A 85 5.73 2.89 16.61
N SER A 86 5.56 3.21 17.90
CA SER A 86 5.35 4.59 18.35
C SER A 86 6.55 5.52 18.19
N GLU A 87 7.74 4.97 17.92
CA GLU A 87 8.97 5.70 17.63
C GLU A 87 9.24 5.82 16.11
N LEU A 88 8.28 5.38 15.27
CA LEU A 88 8.38 5.32 13.82
C LEU A 88 9.43 4.34 13.30
N ASN A 89 9.85 3.36 14.10
CA ASN A 89 10.67 2.27 13.59
C ASN A 89 9.81 1.36 12.72
N ILE A 90 10.31 0.97 11.55
CA ILE A 90 9.65 -0.01 10.69
C ILE A 90 9.82 -1.39 11.31
N VAL A 91 8.72 -1.97 11.80
CA VAL A 91 8.69 -3.31 12.40
C VAL A 91 8.35 -4.40 11.39
N ARG A 92 7.66 -4.03 10.29
CA ARG A 92 7.37 -4.93 9.17
C ARG A 92 7.12 -4.11 7.90
N GLU A 93 7.51 -4.70 6.77
CA GLU A 93 7.25 -4.17 5.44
C GLU A 93 6.55 -5.25 4.60
N LEU A 94 5.54 -4.85 3.84
CA LEU A 94 4.91 -5.65 2.78
C LEU A 94 4.96 -4.87 1.48
N ARG A 95 5.23 -5.55 0.35
CA ARG A 95 5.24 -4.88 -0.96
C ARG A 95 4.59 -5.75 -2.02
N ALA A 96 3.55 -5.24 -2.67
CA ALA A 96 2.91 -5.94 -3.78
C ALA A 96 2.90 -5.08 -5.04
N HIS A 97 3.10 -5.69 -6.19
CA HIS A 97 3.14 -4.94 -7.45
C HIS A 97 1.74 -4.41 -7.79
N ILE A 98 1.64 -3.16 -8.25
CA ILE A 98 0.33 -2.52 -8.51
C ILE A 98 -0.53 -3.27 -9.54
N ALA A 99 0.11 -4.01 -10.45
CA ALA A 99 -0.57 -4.88 -11.42
C ALA A 99 -1.40 -6.00 -10.76
N GLU A 100 -1.15 -6.36 -9.50
CA GLU A 100 -2.01 -7.32 -8.78
C GLU A 100 -3.40 -6.75 -8.48
N TRP A 101 -3.54 -5.43 -8.40
CA TRP A 101 -4.85 -4.78 -8.30
C TRP A 101 -5.41 -4.37 -9.67
N LEU A 102 -4.57 -3.80 -10.53
CA LEU A 102 -5.00 -3.29 -11.83
C LEU A 102 -5.21 -4.38 -12.88
N GLU A 103 -4.55 -5.53 -12.74
CA GLU A 103 -4.64 -6.69 -13.64
C GLU A 103 -4.39 -6.26 -15.10
N GLU A 104 -5.29 -6.59 -16.02
CA GLU A 104 -5.20 -6.25 -17.44
C GLU A 104 -5.12 -4.74 -17.72
N GLU A 105 -5.70 -3.90 -16.84
CA GLU A 105 -5.66 -2.44 -17.01
C GLU A 105 -4.21 -1.91 -16.91
N TYR A 106 -3.38 -2.53 -16.06
CA TYR A 106 -1.97 -2.16 -15.94
C TYR A 106 -1.24 -2.34 -17.28
N TYR A 107 -1.41 -3.50 -17.92
CA TYR A 107 -0.71 -3.80 -19.18
C TYR A 107 -1.25 -2.99 -20.37
N LYS A 108 -2.46 -2.46 -20.27
CA LYS A 108 -3.08 -1.57 -21.27
C LYS A 108 -2.77 -0.09 -21.06
N SER A 109 -2.28 0.29 -19.88
CA SER A 109 -2.05 1.69 -19.50
C SER A 109 -0.90 2.38 -20.27
N GLY A 110 0.02 1.59 -20.86
CA GLY A 110 1.11 2.13 -21.68
C GLY A 110 1.99 3.12 -20.92
N ILE A 111 2.11 4.35 -21.43
CA ILE A 111 2.92 5.41 -20.81
C ILE A 111 2.41 5.80 -19.40
N GLU A 112 1.11 5.60 -19.12
CA GLU A 112 0.52 5.97 -17.83
C GLU A 112 1.08 5.13 -16.68
N ALA A 113 1.57 3.90 -16.94
CA ALA A 113 2.24 3.06 -15.95
C ALA A 113 3.50 3.71 -15.35
N PHE A 114 4.07 4.71 -16.01
CA PHE A 114 5.27 5.44 -15.60
C PHE A 114 4.95 6.80 -14.96
N LEU A 115 3.67 7.16 -14.84
CA LEU A 115 3.21 8.41 -14.25
C LEU A 115 2.47 8.09 -12.95
N ALA A 116 3.13 8.30 -11.80
CA ALA A 116 2.62 7.91 -10.49
C ALA A 116 1.17 8.39 -10.23
N ASP A 117 0.89 9.68 -10.45
CA ASP A 117 -0.47 10.23 -10.28
C ASP A 117 -1.52 9.57 -11.19
N ARG A 118 -1.12 9.16 -12.41
CA ARG A 118 -2.03 8.54 -13.37
C ARG A 118 -2.35 7.10 -12.97
N ILE A 119 -1.32 6.32 -12.65
CA ILE A 119 -1.50 4.91 -12.30
C ILE A 119 -2.18 4.73 -10.94
N VAL A 120 -1.87 5.58 -9.96
CA VAL A 120 -2.55 5.61 -8.66
C VAL A 120 -3.99 6.10 -8.83
N GLY A 121 -4.22 7.11 -9.67
CA GLY A 121 -5.58 7.56 -10.01
C GLY A 121 -6.42 6.47 -10.69
N MET A 122 -5.81 5.66 -11.57
CA MET A 122 -6.46 4.49 -12.17
C MET A 122 -6.83 3.45 -11.12
N LEU A 123 -5.89 3.13 -10.23
CA LEU A 123 -6.11 2.19 -9.13
C LEU A 123 -7.26 2.66 -8.22
N HIS A 124 -7.30 3.94 -7.87
CA HIS A 124 -8.34 4.51 -7.02
C HIS A 124 -9.74 4.39 -7.65
N ARG A 125 -9.88 4.68 -8.95
CA ARG A 125 -11.14 4.48 -9.68
C ARG A 125 -11.56 3.03 -9.70
N LYS A 126 -10.62 2.10 -9.93
CA LYS A 126 -10.90 0.66 -9.93
C LYS A 126 -11.39 0.18 -8.56
N VAL A 127 -10.72 0.59 -7.49
CA VAL A 127 -11.09 0.21 -6.10
C VAL A 127 -12.45 0.77 -5.70
N LYS A 128 -12.81 1.99 -6.14
CA LYS A 128 -14.14 2.58 -5.89
C LYS A 128 -15.27 2.01 -6.75
N GLY A 129 -14.94 1.22 -7.78
CA GLY A 129 -15.94 0.74 -8.75
C GLY A 129 -16.45 1.83 -9.70
N GLU A 130 -15.72 2.94 -9.86
CA GLU A 130 -16.07 4.06 -10.76
C GLU A 130 -15.71 3.78 -12.23
N GLY A 131 -15.69 2.51 -12.63
CA GLY A 131 -15.25 2.03 -13.94
C GLY A 131 -16.25 1.10 -14.61
N GLY A 132 -17.52 1.54 -14.71
CA GLY A 132 -18.60 0.89 -15.46
C GLY A 132 -19.37 1.87 -16.31
#